data_AF-W2T8W4-F1
#
_entry.id   AF-W2T8W4-F1
#
_cell.length_a   1.000
_cell.length_b   1.000
_cell.length_c   1.000
_cell.angle_alpha   90.00
_cell.angle_beta   90.00
_cell.angle_gamma   90.00
#
_symmetry.space_group_name_H-M   'P 1'
#
loop_
_entity.id
_entity.type
_entity.pdbx_description
1 polymer ?
#
loop_
_entity_poly.entity_id
_entity_poly.type
_entity_poly.pdbx_seq_one_letter_code
_entity_poly.pdbx_strand_id
1 'polypeptide(L)' 'IAIDGGNEPDAPHNEVLLLKKVGKVSVLEESIKECSASLNMDMQYNIHCGIAHTRWATHGSPKDVNSHPQRSNEKNGK' A
#
# COMPACT_ATOMS: atom_id res chain seq x y z
N ILE A 1 -2.85 -1.15 -2.15
CA ILE A 1 -3.04 -1.64 -0.77
C ILE A 1 -2.26 -0.78 0.21
N ALA A 2 -2.74 -0.69 1.44
CA ALA A 2 -2.04 -0.08 2.57
C ALA A 2 -2.01 -1.08 3.73
N ILE A 3 -0.84 -1.27 4.35
CA ILE A 3 -0.63 -2.22 5.46
C ILE A 3 0.20 -1.57 6.57
N ASP A 4 0.06 -2.10 7.79
CA ASP A 4 0.83 -1.66 8.96
C ASP A 4 2.34 -1.82 8.76
N GLY A 5 3.14 -0.95 9.37
CA GLY A 5 4.60 -0.99 9.27
C GLY A 5 5.34 -1.62 10.47
N GLY A 6 4.66 -1.96 11.56
CA GLY A 6 5.33 -2.35 12.80
C GLY A 6 4.40 -2.91 13.89
N ASN A 7 5.01 -3.44 14.97
CA ASN A 7 4.35 -3.85 16.21
C ASN A 7 4.58 -2.87 17.38
N GLU A 8 5.30 -1.76 17.14
CA GLU A 8 5.72 -0.82 18.18
C GLU A 8 4.51 -0.23 18.92
N PRO A 9 4.28 -0.59 20.20
CA PRO A 9 3.06 -0.20 20.93
C PRO A 9 3.00 1.29 21.23
N ASP A 10 4.16 1.93 21.41
CA ASP A 10 4.29 3.35 21.75
C ASP A 10 4.34 4.25 20.50
N ALA A 11 4.39 3.63 19.31
CA ALA A 11 4.27 4.32 18.04
C ALA A 11 3.26 3.59 17.14
N PRO A 12 2.00 3.43 17.61
CA PRO A 12 0.98 2.81 16.79
C PRO A 12 0.83 3.71 15.56
N HIS A 13 0.99 3.12 14.37
CA HIS A 13 0.95 3.82 13.07
C HIS A 13 2.21 4.59 12.63
N ASN A 14 3.40 4.33 13.21
CA ASN A 14 4.62 5.09 12.92
C ASN A 14 4.89 5.21 11.40
N GLU A 15 4.67 4.14 10.63
CA GLU A 15 4.55 4.21 9.17
C GLU A 15 3.52 3.21 8.64
N VAL A 16 2.73 3.65 7.65
CA VAL A 16 1.89 2.79 6.82
C VAL A 16 2.65 2.53 5.52
N LEU A 17 2.79 1.28 5.12
CA LEU A 17 3.31 0.95 3.79
C LEU A 17 2.17 1.08 2.76
N LEU A 18 2.46 1.67 1.60
CA LEU A 18 1.46 1.91 0.58
C LEU A 18 1.97 1.44 -0.79
N LEU A 19 1.34 0.42 -1.34
CA LEU A 19 1.70 -0.20 -2.62
C LEU A 19 0.57 0.01 -3.61
N LYS A 20 0.87 0.66 -4.74
CA LYS A 20 -0.11 1.01 -5.77
C LYS A 20 0.46 0.70 -7.14
N LYS A 21 -0.35 0.06 -7.98
CA LYS A 21 0.00 -0.20 -9.38
C LYS A 21 -1.20 0.00 -10.29
N VAL A 22 -0.96 0.68 -11.40
CA VAL A 22 -1.88 0.80 -12.52
C VAL A 22 -1.97 -0.53 -13.27
N GLY A 23 -3.17 -0.91 -13.65
CA GLY A 23 -3.44 -2.14 -14.39
C GLY A 23 -4.41 -3.05 -13.67
N LYS A 24 -4.41 -4.33 -14.05
CA LYS A 24 -5.20 -5.37 -13.38
C LYS A 24 -4.60 -5.70 -12.01
N VAL A 25 -5.38 -6.36 -11.17
CA VAL A 25 -4.94 -6.81 -9.84
C VAL A 25 -3.67 -7.68 -9.90
N SER A 26 -3.49 -8.48 -10.96
CA SER A 26 -2.30 -9.30 -11.17
C SER A 26 -1.01 -8.47 -11.26
N VAL A 27 -1.07 -7.24 -11.80
CA VAL A 27 0.09 -6.34 -11.89
C VAL A 27 0.54 -5.89 -10.50
N LEU A 28 -0.41 -5.61 -9.61
CA LEU A 28 -0.10 -5.28 -8.22
C LEU A 28 0.46 -6.50 -7.47
N GLU A 29 -0.07 -7.69 -7.71
CA GLU A 29 0.42 -8.93 -7.12
C GLU A 29 1.88 -9.22 -7.51
N GLU A 30 2.22 -9.11 -8.80
CA GLU A 30 3.59 -9.27 -9.30
C GLU A 30 4.53 -8.24 -8.67
N SER A 31 4.12 -6.96 -8.62
CA SER A 31 4.92 -5.91 -7.98
C SER A 31 5.18 -6.17 -6.49
N ILE A 32 4.22 -6.74 -5.76
CA ILE A 32 4.41 -7.12 -4.35
C ILE A 32 5.44 -8.25 -4.25
N LYS A 33 5.37 -9.26 -5.13
CA LYS A 33 6.33 -10.36 -5.17
C LYS A 33 7.74 -9.88 -5.50
N GLU A 34 7.89 -8.95 -6.44
CA GLU A 34 9.18 -8.33 -6.77
C GLU A 34 9.77 -7.54 -5.59
N CYS A 35 8.92 -6.86 -4.82
CA CYS A 35 9.34 -6.16 -3.60
C CYS A 35 9.48 -7.08 -2.38
N SER A 36 9.22 -8.38 -2.48
CA SER A 36 9.23 -9.29 -1.33
C SER A 36 10.56 -9.34 -0.58
N ALA A 37 11.68 -9.02 -1.22
CA ALA A 37 12.98 -8.94 -0.55
C ALA A 37 13.15 -7.69 0.34
N SER A 38 12.44 -6.59 0.03
CA SER A 38 12.44 -5.37 0.83
C SER A 38 11.25 -5.30 1.80
N LEU A 39 10.23 -6.13 1.59
CA LEU A 39 9.13 -6.34 2.51
C LEU A 39 9.47 -7.45 3.48
N ASN A 40 9.31 -7.22 4.78
CA ASN A 40 9.44 -8.30 5.75
C ASN A 40 8.20 -9.20 5.70
N MET A 41 8.15 -10.15 4.75
CA MET A 41 7.02 -11.06 4.54
C MET A 41 6.82 -12.06 5.69
N ASP A 42 7.84 -12.23 6.54
CA ASP A 42 7.80 -13.06 7.74
C ASP A 42 7.33 -12.29 8.99
N MET A 43 7.04 -10.99 8.84
CA MET A 43 6.56 -10.15 9.94
C MET A 43 5.19 -10.62 10.44
N GLN A 44 5.13 -11.00 11.71
CA GLN A 44 3.88 -11.29 12.39
C GLN A 44 3.39 -10.05 13.15
N TYR A 45 2.22 -9.55 12.79
CA TYR A 45 1.60 -8.42 13.47
C TYR A 45 0.76 -8.90 14.66
N ASN A 46 0.92 -8.26 15.82
CA ASN A 46 0.09 -8.56 17.00
C ASN A 46 -1.39 -8.21 16.74
N ILE A 47 -1.62 -7.09 16.05
CA ILE A 47 -2.91 -6.61 15.57
C ILE A 47 -2.66 -6.04 14.19
N HIS A 48 -3.47 -6.43 13.19
CA HIS A 48 -3.26 -6.03 11.80
C HIS A 48 -4.51 -5.43 11.16
N CYS A 49 -4.33 -4.35 10.42
CA CYS A 49 -5.31 -3.77 9.52
C CYS A 49 -4.70 -3.56 8.12
N GLY A 50 -5.36 -4.11 7.11
CA GLY A 50 -5.01 -3.93 5.70
C GLY A 50 -6.17 -3.29 4.92
N ILE A 51 -5.86 -2.31 4.07
CA ILE A 51 -6.85 -1.63 3.22
C ILE A 51 -6.49 -1.80 1.74
N ALA A 52 -7.43 -2.28 0.94
CA ALA A 52 -7.28 -2.45 -0.50
C ALA A 52 -8.38 -1.70 -1.27
N HIS A 53 -8.07 -1.30 -2.51
CA HIS A 53 -9.04 -0.63 -3.37
C HIS A 53 -8.72 -0.89 -4.85
N THR A 54 -9.72 -1.29 -5.62
CA THR A 54 -9.66 -1.32 -7.09
C THR A 54 -10.39 -0.11 -7.65
N ARG A 55 -9.73 0.67 -8.51
CA ARG A 55 -10.27 1.91 -9.06
C ARG A 55 -10.63 1.73 -10.54
N TRP A 56 -11.84 2.14 -10.91
CA TRP A 56 -12.20 2.41 -12.31
C TRP A 56 -12.02 3.91 -12.60
N ALA A 57 -11.07 4.25 -13.46
CA ALA A 57 -10.82 5.64 -13.87
C ALA A 57 -11.74 6.04 -15.04
N THR A 58 -12.74 6.87 -14.78
CA THR A 58 -13.60 7.47 -15.82
C THR A 58 -13.03 8.79 -16.35
N HIS A 59 -12.12 9.42 -15.60
CA HIS A 59 -11.46 10.67 -15.95
C HIS A 59 -9.96 10.60 -15.66
N GLY A 60 -9.18 11.20 -16.57
CA GLY A 60 -7.72 11.19 -16.55
C GLY A 60 -7.13 9.81 -16.81
N SER A 61 -5.87 9.77 -17.26
CA SER A 61 -5.17 8.50 -17.44
C SER A 61 -4.96 7.79 -16.09
N PRO A 62 -5.16 6.46 -16.02
CA PRO A 62 -4.79 5.67 -14.84
C PRO A 62 -3.30 5.84 -14.51
N LYS A 63 -2.96 6.12 -13.24
CA LYS A 63 -1.59 6.26 -12.74
C LYS A 63 -1.46 5.72 -11.32
N ASP A 64 -0.28 5.26 -10.92
CA ASP A 64 -0.04 4.78 -9.55
C ASP A 64 -0.39 5.87 -8.51
N VAL A 65 0.00 7.12 -8.77
CA VAL A 65 -0.26 8.27 -7.87
C VAL A 65 -1.75 8.57 -7.67
N ASN A 66 -2.60 8.34 -8.68
CA ASN A 66 -4.05 8.59 -8.59
C ASN A 66 -4.85 7.36 -8.15
N SER A 67 -4.16 6.26 -7.83
CA SER A 67 -4.77 5.07 -7.25
C SER A 67 -4.94 5.22 -5.74
N HIS A 68 -5.93 4.53 -5.18
CA HIS A 68 -6.22 4.52 -3.74
C HIS A 68 -5.50 3.33 -3.06
N PRO A 69 -5.30 3.34 -1.73
CA PRO A 69 -5.62 4.43 -0.79
C PRO A 69 -4.76 5.69 -0.97
N GLN A 70 -5.31 6.85 -0.63
CA GLN A 70 -4.56 8.12 -0.58
C GLN A 70 -4.17 8.43 0.85
N ARG A 71 -3.03 9.10 1.04
CA ARG A 71 -2.58 9.57 2.36
C ARG A 71 -3.12 10.98 2.62
N SER A 72 -3.27 11.35 3.88
CA SER A 72 -3.64 12.72 4.28
C SER A 72 -2.44 13.64 4.48
N ASN A 73 -1.23 13.09 4.66
CA ASN A 73 -0.02 13.85 4.94
C ASN A 73 0.73 14.30 3.66
N GLU A 74 1.85 15.01 3.83
CA GLU A 74 2.69 15.54 2.73
C GLU A 74 3.32 14.47 1.83
N LYS A 75 3.24 13.19 2.22
CA LYS A 75 3.64 12.05 1.38
C LYS A 75 2.54 11.64 0.38
N ASN A 76 1.38 12.31 0.37
CA ASN A 76 0.31 12.02 -0.58
C ASN A 76 0.73 12.33 -2.03
N GLY A 77 0.47 11.39 -2.94
CA GLY A 77 0.80 11.54 -4.37
C GLY A 77 2.30 11.49 -4.72
N LYS A 78 3.16 11.16 -3.75
CA LYS A 78 4.58 10.85 -3.96
C LYS A 78 4.80 9.36 -4.14
#